data_AF-A0A8T4BCF1-F1
#
_entry.id   AF-A0A8T4BCF1-F1
#
_cell.length_a   1.000
_cell.length_b   1.000
_cell.length_c   1.000
_cell.angle_alpha   90.00
_cell.angle_beta   90.00
_cell.angle_gamma   90.00
#
_symmetry.space_group_name_H-M   'P 1'
#
loop_
_entity.id
_entity.type
_entity.pdbx_description
1 polymer ?
#
loop_
_entity_poly.entity_id
_entity_poly.type
_entity_poly.pdbx_seq_one_letter_code
_entity_poly.pdbx_strand_id
1 'polypeptide(L)' 'MTGVREPKDEEELAKARLAILHGKGQTIEQVIANIIQEKPSMELVEAVTSRIAFAKESEEVLNLEELIQSIISMQTKWA' A
#
# COMPACT_ATOMS: atom_id res chain seq x y z
N MET A 1 -4.76 -11.53 3.31
CA MET A 1 -4.23 -11.25 1.96
C MET A 1 -4.73 -9.87 1.51
N THR A 2 -4.02 -8.83 1.91
CA THR A 2 -4.23 -7.43 1.48
C THR A 2 -3.32 -7.16 0.27
N GLY A 3 -3.69 -7.73 -0.87
CA GLY A 3 -2.96 -7.53 -2.13
C GLY A 3 -3.32 -6.17 -2.76
N VAL A 4 -2.31 -5.45 -3.24
CA VAL A 4 -2.52 -4.23 -4.06
C VAL A 4 -2.62 -4.65 -5.51
N ARG A 5 -3.75 -4.32 -6.15
CA ARG A 5 -3.98 -4.60 -7.57
C ARG A 5 -4.77 -3.49 -8.23
N GLU A 6 -4.66 -3.40 -9.54
CA GLU A 6 -5.53 -2.55 -10.33
C GLU A 6 -6.96 -3.16 -10.44
N PRO A 7 -7.98 -2.29 -10.59
CA PRO A 7 -9.31 -2.73 -11.01
C PRO A 7 -9.22 -3.50 -12.33
N LYS A 8 -9.89 -4.64 -12.43
CA LYS A 8 -9.86 -5.50 -13.63
C LYS A 8 -10.78 -5.01 -14.74
N ASP A 9 -11.78 -4.21 -14.38
CA ASP A 9 -12.81 -3.71 -15.28
C ASP A 9 -13.35 -2.35 -14.81
N GLU A 10 -14.17 -1.72 -15.66
CA GLU A 10 -14.80 -0.44 -15.37
C GLU A 10 -15.74 -0.48 -14.16
N GLU A 11 -16.33 -1.64 -13.86
CA GLU A 11 -17.25 -1.82 -12.74
C GLU A 11 -16.51 -1.81 -11.40
N GLU A 12 -15.38 -2.49 -11.30
CA GLU A 12 -14.48 -2.44 -10.15
C GLU A 12 -13.89 -1.05 -9.96
N LEU A 13 -13.55 -0.35 -11.05
CA LEU A 13 -13.09 1.04 -10.99
C LEU A 13 -14.18 1.96 -10.43
N ALA A 14 -15.43 1.80 -10.88
CA ALA A 14 -16.56 2.55 -10.37
C ALA A 14 -16.82 2.27 -8.88
N LYS A 15 -16.75 1.00 -8.46
CA LYS A 15 -16.86 0.58 -7.05
C LYS A 15 -15.74 1.19 -6.18
N ALA A 16 -14.51 1.19 -6.67
CA ALA A 16 -13.38 1.81 -5.97
C ALA A 16 -13.58 3.32 -5.80
N ARG A 17 -14.02 4.02 -6.86
CA ARG A 17 -14.34 5.46 -6.82
C ARG A 17 -15.49 5.76 -5.87
N LEU A 18 -16.55 4.95 -5.89
CA LEU A 18 -17.67 5.06 -4.94
C LEU A 18 -17.22 4.86 -3.49
N ALA A 19 -16.35 3.88 -3.23
CA ALA A 19 -15.80 3.67 -1.89
C ALA A 19 -15.01 4.91 -1.40
N ILE A 20 -14.19 5.52 -2.26
CA ILE A 20 -13.49 6.77 -1.95
C ILE A 20 -14.49 7.91 -1.65
N LEU A 21 -15.48 8.10 -2.52
CA LEU A 21 -16.51 9.14 -2.37
C LEU A 21 -17.35 8.98 -1.09
N HIS A 22 -17.61 7.73 -0.68
CA HIS A 22 -18.32 7.42 0.57
C HIS A 22 -17.42 7.47 1.82
N GLY A 23 -16.19 7.97 1.72
CA GLY A 23 -15.25 8.06 2.84
C GLY A 23 -14.71 6.72 3.31
N LYS A 24 -14.89 5.66 2.51
CA LYS A 24 -14.33 4.33 2.76
C LYS A 24 -12.94 4.17 2.15
N GLY A 25 -12.42 5.19 1.48
CA GLY A 25 -11.04 5.24 1.03
C GLY A 25 -10.09 5.43 2.21
N GLN A 26 -9.03 4.62 2.28
CA GLN A 26 -7.96 4.78 3.27
C GLN A 26 -6.73 5.35 2.59
N THR A 27 -6.00 6.23 3.28
CA THR A 27 -4.70 6.71 2.82
C THR A 27 -3.65 5.61 2.96
N ILE A 28 -2.56 5.68 2.19
CA ILE A 28 -1.44 4.74 2.33
C ILE A 28 -0.89 4.74 3.76
N GLU A 29 -0.80 5.92 4.39
CA GLU A 29 -0.40 6.05 5.80
C GLU A 29 -1.33 5.27 6.73
N GLN A 30 -2.66 5.41 6.58
CA GLN A 30 -3.62 4.64 7.38
C GLN A 30 -3.51 3.14 7.14
N VAL A 31 -3.32 2.71 5.90
CA VAL A 31 -3.19 1.28 5.58
C VAL A 31 -1.94 0.72 6.22
N ILE A 32 -0.80 1.40 6.09
CA ILE A 32 0.44 0.99 6.73
C ILE A 32 0.24 0.96 8.25
N ALA A 33 -0.29 2.02 8.85
CA ALA A 33 -0.53 2.09 10.29
C ALA A 33 -1.39 0.93 10.82
N ASN A 34 -2.43 0.53 10.06
CA ASN A 34 -3.26 -0.62 10.41
C ASN A 34 -2.51 -1.95 10.31
N ILE A 35 -1.56 -2.07 9.38
CA ILE A 35 -0.74 -3.29 9.21
C ILE A 35 0.28 -3.41 10.33
N ILE A 36 0.98 -2.32 10.66
CA ILE A 36 2.05 -2.32 11.67
C ILE A 36 1.53 -2.06 13.10
N GLN A 37 0.26 -1.68 13.25
CA GLN A 37 -0.39 -1.32 14.52
C GLN A 37 0.31 -0.17 15.27
N GLU A 38 1.02 0.69 14.54
CA GLU A 38 1.75 1.86 15.05
C GLU A 38 1.73 2.99 14.03
N LYS A 39 2.22 4.18 14.43
CA LYS A 39 2.34 5.32 13.50
C LYS A 39 3.56 5.10 12.59
N PRO A 40 3.39 4.98 11.27
CA PRO A 40 4.52 4.80 10.35
C PRO A 40 5.36 6.08 10.28
N SER A 41 6.66 5.90 10.03
CA SER A 41 7.54 7.02 9.72
C SER A 41 7.29 7.54 8.31
N MET A 42 7.68 8.79 8.05
CA MET A 42 7.53 9.40 6.72
C MET A 42 8.35 8.64 5.66
N GLU A 43 9.55 8.18 6.04
CA GLU A 43 10.43 7.41 5.16
C GLU A 43 9.82 6.05 4.77
N LEU A 44 9.12 5.39 5.70
CA LEU A 44 8.41 4.14 5.42
C LEU A 44 7.25 4.38 4.44
N VAL A 45 6.46 5.44 4.65
CA VAL A 45 5.36 5.80 3.75
C VAL A 45 5.87 6.10 2.35
N GLU A 46 6.96 6.87 2.21
CA GLU A 46 7.57 7.20 0.93
C GLU A 46 8.15 5.96 0.21
N ALA A 47 8.84 5.09 0.95
CA ALA A 47 9.41 3.85 0.39
C ALA A 47 8.32 2.90 -0.12
N VAL A 48 7.24 2.71 0.66
CA VAL A 48 6.10 1.89 0.26
C VAL A 48 5.40 2.49 -0.95
N THR A 49 5.16 3.80 -0.95
CA THR A 49 4.50 4.50 -2.07
C THR A 49 5.30 4.37 -3.36
N SER A 50 6.62 4.57 -3.29
CA SER A 50 7.52 4.44 -4.43
C SER A 50 7.54 3.02 -4.98
N ARG A 51 7.56 2.01 -4.11
CA ARG A 51 7.55 0.60 -4.54
C ARG A 51 6.22 0.18 -5.15
N ILE A 52 5.09 0.69 -4.65
CA ILE A 52 3.77 0.47 -5.26
C ILE A 52 3.74 1.09 -6.66
N ALA A 53 4.24 2.32 -6.83
CA ALA A 53 4.33 2.96 -8.14
C ALA A 53 5.19 2.15 -9.12
N PHE A 54 6.35 1.66 -8.67
CA PHE A 54 7.21 0.79 -9.48
C PHE A 54 6.53 -0.54 -9.85
N ALA A 55 5.87 -1.20 -8.89
CA ALA A 55 5.17 -2.46 -9.14
C ALA A 55 4.06 -2.31 -10.20
N LYS A 56 3.41 -1.13 -10.21
CA LYS A 56 2.41 -0.77 -11.20
C LYS A 56 3.01 -0.66 -12.60
N GLU A 57 4.17 -0.02 -12.74
CA GLU A 57 4.89 0.10 -14.01
C GLU A 57 5.41 -1.24 -14.53
N SER A 58 5.79 -2.15 -13.63
CA SER A 58 6.33 -3.47 -13.97
C SER A 58 5.28 -4.58 -14.08
N GLU A 59 3.98 -4.25 -13.95
CA GLU A 59 2.86 -5.21 -13.89
C GLU A 59 3.07 -6.32 -12.84
N GLU A 60 3.77 -5.99 -11.75
CA GLU A 60 4.11 -6.93 -10.70
C GLU A 60 3.00 -7.01 -9.64
N VAL A 61 2.64 -8.24 -9.27
CA VAL A 61 1.71 -8.47 -8.15
C VAL A 61 2.45 -8.27 -6.84
N LEU A 62 1.98 -7.33 -6.02
CA LEU A 62 2.61 -6.99 -4.76
C LEU A 62 1.78 -7.44 -3.55
N ASN A 63 2.43 -8.17 -2.63
CA ASN A 63 1.92 -8.40 -1.29
C ASN A 63 2.34 -7.24 -0.39
N LEU A 64 1.38 -6.41 0.03
CA LEU A 64 1.64 -5.19 0.77
C LEU A 64 2.19 -5.45 2.17
N GLU A 65 1.69 -6.49 2.85
CA GLU A 65 2.18 -6.88 4.18
C GLU A 65 3.66 -7.30 4.12
N GLU A 66 4.01 -8.16 3.17
CA GLU A 66 5.39 -8.62 2.98
C GLU A 66 6.33 -7.46 2.61
N LEU A 67 5.88 -6.55 1.75
CA LEU A 67 6.64 -5.36 1.40
C LEU A 67 6.97 -4.51 2.63
N ILE A 68 5.94 -4.17 3.41
CA ILE A 68 6.10 -3.30 4.59
C ILE A 68 7.06 -3.96 5.60
N GLN A 69 6.86 -5.25 5.88
CA GLN A 69 7.73 -6.00 6.79
C GLN A 69 9.17 -6.08 6.27
N SER A 70 9.37 -6.23 4.96
CA SER A 70 10.70 -6.23 4.35
C SER A 70 11.41 -4.88 4.51
N ILE A 71 10.70 -3.76 4.28
CA ILE A 71 11.27 -2.42 4.42
C ILE A 71 11.65 -2.14 5.88
N ILE A 72 10.77 -2.48 6.83
CA ILE A 72 11.05 -2.33 8.26
C ILE A 72 12.27 -3.16 8.66
N SER A 73 12.32 -4.43 8.26
CA SER A 73 13.46 -5.32 8.54
C SER A 73 14.78 -4.76 8.01
N MET A 74 14.76 -4.15 6.82
CA MET A 74 15.91 -3.47 6.24
C MET A 74 16.32 -2.25 7.06
N GLN A 75 15.39 -1.38 7.43
CA GLN A 75 15.66 -0.20 8.26
C GLN A 75 16.25 -0.58 9.63
N THR A 76 15.75 -1.64 10.26
CA THR A 76 16.29 -2.13 11.55
C THR A 76 17.70 -2.70 11.43
N LYS A 77 18.05 -3.33 10.31
CA LYS A 77 19.39 -3.93 10.08
C LYS A 77 20.49 -2.90 9.83
N TRP A 78 20.12 -1.68 9.44
CA TRP A 78 21.05 -0.60 9.12
C TRP A 78 20.89 0.64 10.02
N ALA A 79 20.12 0.52 11.10
CA ALA A 79 20.04 1.49 12.20
C ALA A 79 21.17 1.25 13.21
#